data_AF-A0A953Q655-F1
#
_entry.id   AF-A0A953Q655-F1
#
_cell.length_a   1.000
_cell.length_b   1.000
_cell.length_c   1.000
_cell.angle_alpha   90.00
_cell.angle_beta   90.00
_cell.angle_gamma   90.00
#
_symmetry.space_group_name_H-M   'P 1'
#
loop_
_entity.id
_entity.type
_entity.pdbx_description
1 polymer ?
#
loop_
_entity_poly.entity_id
_entity_poly.type
_entity_poly.pdbx_seq_one_letter_code
_entity_poly.pdbx_strand_id
1 'polypeptide(L)' 'MNELVKLLTDKTGLPDDKARLAIETVIGFLKQRLPSAVGEQLSSCLSNPASEGIAEKVKGVAKGVGNVFTKKAG' A
#
# COMPACT_ATOMS: atom_id res chain seq x y z
N MET A 1 -6.01 4.86 -5.96
CA MET A 1 -5.81 6.31 -6.18
C MET A 1 -6.86 7.18 -5.49
N ASN A 2 -8.17 7.03 -5.79
CA ASN A 2 -9.21 7.92 -5.24
C ASN A 2 -9.29 7.94 -3.70
N GLU A 3 -9.16 6.79 -3.02
CA GLU A 3 -9.12 6.74 -1.54
C GLU A 3 -7.97 7.55 -0.95
N LEU A 4 -6.77 7.46 -1.54
CA LEU A 4 -5.62 8.24 -1.07
C LEU A 4 -5.78 9.73 -1.33
N VAL A 5 -6.36 10.10 -2.47
CA VAL A 5 -6.68 11.49 -2.78
C VAL A 5 -7.65 12.03 -1.75
N LYS A 6 -8.72 11.28 -1.44
CA LYS A 6 -9.73 11.65 -0.45
C LYS A 6 -9.15 11.76 0.97
N LEU A 7 -8.24 10.87 1.34
CA LEU A 7 -7.56 10.90 2.62
C LEU A 7 -6.59 12.09 2.72
N LEU A 8 -5.88 12.42 1.64
CA LEU A 8 -5.06 13.62 1.59
C LEU A 8 -5.91 14.89 1.64
N THR A 9 -6.97 14.99 0.85
CA THR A 9 -7.84 16.18 0.83
C THR A 9 -8.51 16.39 2.18
N ASP A 10 -8.98 15.32 2.84
CA ASP A 10 -9.54 15.37 4.21
C ASP A 10 -8.50 15.82 5.26
N LYS A 11 -7.25 15.33 5.17
CA LYS A 11 -6.19 15.64 6.15
C LYS A 11 -5.47 16.97 5.92
N THR A 12 -5.38 17.43 4.67
CA THR A 12 -4.57 18.59 4.28
C THR A 12 -5.40 19.76 3.79
N GLY A 13 -6.69 19.55 3.49
CA GLY A 13 -7.55 20.56 2.87
C GLY A 13 -7.20 20.88 1.42
N LEU A 14 -6.28 20.14 0.80
CA LEU A 14 -5.91 20.35 -0.59
C LEU A 14 -7.08 20.02 -1.53
N PRO A 15 -7.20 20.71 -2.68
CA PRO A 15 -8.14 20.30 -3.72
C PRO A 15 -7.67 18.99 -4.38
N ASP A 16 -8.63 18.15 -4.81
CA ASP A 16 -8.40 16.82 -5.39
C ASP A 16 -7.29 16.78 -6.45
N ASP A 17 -7.25 17.80 -7.31
CA ASP A 17 -6.26 17.94 -8.39
C ASP A 17 -4.82 18.05 -7.85
N LYS A 18 -4.63 18.84 -6.80
CA LYS A 18 -3.32 19.02 -6.15
C LYS A 18 -2.96 17.80 -5.29
N ALA A 19 -3.94 17.17 -4.65
CA ALA A 19 -3.73 15.96 -3.88
C ALA A 19 -3.30 14.78 -4.78
N ARG A 20 -3.89 14.63 -5.97
CA ARG A 20 -3.43 13.65 -6.98
C ARG A 20 -1.98 13.87 -7.36
N LEU A 21 -1.62 15.10 -7.69
CA LEU A 21 -0.27 15.45 -8.14
C LEU A 21 0.78 15.22 -7.04
N ALA A 22 0.43 15.51 -5.78
CA ALA A 22 1.25 15.20 -4.61
C ALA A 22 1.47 13.68 -4.45
N ILE A 23 0.40 12.88 -4.54
CA ILE A 23 0.49 11.42 -4.44
C ILE A 23 1.34 10.84 -5.56
N GLU A 24 1.16 11.28 -6.81
CA GLU A 24 1.98 10.82 -7.94
C GLU A 24 3.46 11.16 -7.77
N THR A 25 3.77 12.35 -7.26
CA THR A 25 5.15 12.78 -6.98
C THR A 25 5.79 11.88 -5.91
N VAL A 26 5.04 11.59 -4.82
CA VAL A 26 5.51 10.72 -3.74
C VAL A 26 5.66 9.27 -4.22
N ILE A 27 4.71 8.74 -5.00
CA ILE A 27 4.82 7.39 -5.58
C ILE A 27 6.02 7.31 -6.52
N GLY A 28 6.24 8.33 -7.35
CA GLY A 28 7.40 8.42 -8.25
C GLY A 28 8.72 8.42 -7.48
N PHE A 29 8.81 9.22 -6.42
CA PHE A 29 9.98 9.26 -5.54
C PHE A 29 10.21 7.92 -4.83
N LEU A 30 9.15 7.32 -4.29
CA LEU A 30 9.23 6.01 -3.63
C LEU A 30 9.63 4.91 -4.61
N LYS A 31 9.16 4.90 -5.85
CA LYS A 31 9.59 3.95 -6.89
C LYS A 31 11.07 4.09 -7.25
N GLN A 32 11.62 5.30 -7.18
CA GLN A 32 13.06 5.50 -7.41
C GLN A 32 13.92 5.12 -6.21
N ARG A 33 13.39 5.18 -4.99
CA ARG A 33 14.11 4.87 -3.75
C ARG A 33 13.94 3.42 -3.29
N LEU A 34 12.81 2.80 -3.60
CA LEU A 34 12.49 1.43 -3.22
C LEU A 34 12.82 0.50 -4.39
N PRO A 35 13.77 -0.45 -4.23
CA PRO A 35 14.11 -1.42 -5.28
C PRO A 35 12.86 -2.19 -5.74
N SER A 36 12.83 -2.55 -7.02
CA SER A 36 11.64 -2.95 -7.80
C SER A 36 10.67 -3.91 -7.10
N ALA A 37 11.17 -4.82 -6.25
CA ALA A 37 10.35 -5.75 -5.47
C ALA A 37 9.26 -5.07 -4.62
N VAL A 38 9.54 -3.90 -4.03
CA VAL A 38 8.55 -3.19 -3.18
C VAL A 38 7.65 -2.29 -4.03
N GLY A 39 8.18 -1.70 -5.11
CA GLY A 39 7.41 -0.87 -6.03
C GLY A 39 6.29 -1.65 -6.75
N GLU A 40 6.53 -2.92 -7.07
CA GLU A 40 5.53 -3.83 -7.63
C GLU A 40 4.45 -4.21 -6.61
N GLN A 41 4.83 -4.52 -5.36
CA GLN A 41 3.88 -4.80 -4.28
C GLN A 41 3.01 -3.58 -3.94
N LEU A 42 3.63 -2.40 -3.89
CA LEU A 42 2.92 -1.14 -3.64
C LEU A 42 1.99 -0.79 -4.80
N SER A 43 2.43 -0.96 -6.05
CA SER A 43 1.57 -0.74 -7.22
C SER A 43 0.42 -1.75 -7.28
N SER A 44 0.66 -3.00 -6.92
CA SER A 44 -0.38 -4.04 -6.81
C SER A 44 -1.43 -3.67 -5.76
N CYS A 45 -1.02 -3.13 -4.61
CA CYS A 45 -1.91 -2.66 -3.55
C CYS A 45 -2.68 -1.38 -3.95
N LEU A 46 -2.01 -0.41 -4.57
CA LEU A 46 -2.57 0.89 -4.98
C LEU A 46 -3.55 0.81 -6.15
N SER A 47 -3.24 -0.05 -7.13
CA SER A 47 -4.10 -0.32 -8.28
C SER A 47 -5.29 -1.19 -7.90
N ASN A 48 -5.25 -1.84 -6.74
CA ASN A 48 -6.23 -2.86 -6.41
C ASN A 48 -6.60 -2.86 -4.91
N PRO A 49 -7.15 -1.75 -4.39
CA PRO A 49 -7.53 -1.65 -2.98
C PRO A 49 -8.65 -2.63 -2.58
N ALA A 50 -9.32 -3.27 -3.55
CA ALA A 50 -10.50 -4.10 -3.34
C ALA A 50 -10.42 -5.47 -4.05
N SER A 51 -9.24 -5.98 -4.40
CA SER A 51 -9.19 -7.39 -4.81
C SER A 51 -9.03 -8.32 -3.63
N GLU A 52 -10.04 -9.16 -3.45
CA GLU A 52 -10.09 -10.30 -2.52
C GLU A 52 -8.77 -11.10 -2.46
N GLY A 53 -7.99 -11.13 -3.56
CA GLY A 53 -6.68 -11.80 -3.60
C GLY A 53 -5.56 -11.16 -2.74
N ILE A 54 -5.59 -9.85 -2.45
CA ILE A 54 -4.57 -9.22 -1.59
C ILE A 54 -4.93 -9.44 -0.12
N ALA A 55 -6.20 -9.39 0.25
CA ALA A 55 -6.65 -9.74 1.60
C ALA A 55 -6.33 -11.21 1.92
N GLU A 56 -6.50 -12.12 0.96
CA GLU A 56 -6.07 -13.52 1.10
C GLU A 56 -4.56 -13.68 1.16
N LYS A 57 -3.77 -13.01 0.31
CA LYS A 57 -2.30 -13.08 0.37
C LYS A 57 -1.75 -12.49 1.67
N VAL A 58 -2.31 -11.39 2.15
CA VAL A 58 -1.95 -10.78 3.44
C VAL A 58 -2.38 -11.69 4.59
N LYS A 59 -3.57 -12.31 4.55
CA LYS A 59 -3.96 -13.34 5.53
C LYS A 59 -3.04 -14.55 5.49
N GLY A 60 -2.62 -15.00 4.31
CA GLY A 60 -1.71 -16.13 4.13
C GLY A 60 -0.32 -15.85 4.70
N VAL A 61 0.23 -14.67 4.41
CA VAL A 61 1.51 -14.21 4.98
C VAL A 61 1.39 -13.98 6.49
N ALA A 62 0.32 -13.35 6.97
CA ALA A 62 0.09 -13.12 8.39
C ALA A 62 -0.09 -14.43 9.18
N LYS A 63 -0.78 -15.44 8.60
CA LYS A 63 -0.85 -16.79 9.18
C LYS A 63 0.50 -17.49 9.20
N GLY A 64 1.25 -17.44 8.08
CA GLY A 64 2.57 -18.05 8.00
C GLY A 64 3.54 -17.47 9.03
N VAL A 65 3.53 -16.15 9.20
CA VAL A 65 4.29 -15.43 10.22
C VAL A 65 3.78 -15.79 11.62
N GLY A 66 2.48 -15.72 11.90
CA GLY A 66 1.93 -16.11 13.22
C GLY A 66 2.36 -17.51 13.64
N ASN A 67 2.28 -18.50 12.74
CA ASN A 67 2.71 -19.86 13.02
C ASN A 67 4.22 -20.00 13.29
N VAL A 68 5.09 -19.23 12.63
CA VAL A 68 6.55 -19.27 12.89
C VAL A 68 6.89 -18.62 14.23
N PHE A 69 6.19 -17.54 14.59
CA PHE A 69 6.40 -16.84 15.84
C PHE A 69 5.84 -17.63 17.04
N THR A 70 4.72 -18.33 16.88
CA THR A 70 4.16 -19.17 17.95
C THR A 70 4.85 -20.54 18.03
N LYS A 71 5.38 -21.09 16.92
CA LYS A 71 6.13 -22.35 16.93
C LYS A 71 7.54 -22.22 17.53
N LYS A 72 8.10 -21.01 17.63
CA LYS A 72 9.38 -20.76 18.32
C LYS A 72 9.20 -20.46 19.82
N ALA A 73 7.97 -20.32 20.30
CA ALA A 73 7.64 -20.04 21.70
C ALA A 73 7.09 -21.27 22.46
N GLY A 74 7.20 -22.47 21.90
CA GLY A 74 6.79 -23.74 22.52
C GLY A 74 7.94 -24.75 22.57
#